data_AF-A0A498G377-F1
#
_entry.id   AF-A0A498G377-F1
#
_cell.length_a   1.000
_cell.length_b   1.000
_cell.length_c   1.000
_cell.angle_alpha   90.00
_cell.angle_beta   90.00
_cell.angle_gamma   90.00
#
_symmetry.space_group_name_H-M   'P 1'
#
loop_
_entity.id
_entity.type
_entity.pdbx_description
1 polymer ?
#
loop_
_entity_poly.entity_id
_entity_poly.type
_entity_poly.pdbx_seq_one_letter_code
_entity_poly.pdbx_strand_id
1 'polypeptide(L)'
;MYVLTPQQYERHEGIENGYAIKGESSIAKELQDECESDDRVLYPIHIESDVYHEEGPATLIRWFREFVEDYLGVSFHSCTLYFSGNRSIHVHVPRFVSGENQRERLKELAETFCTETGAELDCGLYYAKRMFRLPGVEHAKTGLQKVKIEPEWNHERIFREADSATTEVPDSYADVLQQVFVSQESLTVNSLKSPLDDPLALFRVLDGDKTVLEIESDNQEIETPLIEQEQYPDNTVDAIKWLQYNAKEFSPYALAGNGRSVAVVRVKGGAFARKDVRNGTALVPVYFYGAQGCAGEEFTKADEHAPLQLSKRDYKKWDYKAGDNVVIIGGQSRNSRIFRIEPQQAAVVGHTLTDDDPGRQAALDYLQSQGYDVGKAGTSGNTSTSKTTGSEIGHNSALSMRGSQTEVAALQEQAEQGDIETLSHMEKWRVACRLLKWGWEPAWEWFKKQFGANFKPEITREQFESIIQTFPEDYDHIKVPPQQ
;
A
#
# COMPACT_ATOMS: atom_id res chain seq x y z
N MET A 1 -0.91 -12.79 -20.16
CA MET A 1 -0.63 -13.70 -21.30
C MET A 1 -0.30 -15.04 -20.72
N TYR A 2 -0.93 -16.10 -21.21
CA TYR A 2 -0.82 -17.44 -20.64
C TYR A 2 0.03 -18.32 -21.55
N VAL A 3 1.11 -18.89 -21.02
CA VAL A 3 2.07 -19.67 -21.80
C VAL A 3 1.65 -21.13 -21.80
N LEU A 4 0.84 -21.53 -22.78
CA LEU A 4 0.35 -22.90 -22.91
C LEU A 4 1.46 -23.86 -23.34
N THR A 5 1.43 -25.07 -22.80
CA THR A 5 2.21 -26.20 -23.34
C THR A 5 1.60 -26.69 -24.66
N PRO A 6 2.36 -27.41 -25.50
CA PRO A 6 1.82 -28.01 -26.72
C PRO A 6 0.58 -28.89 -26.47
N GLN A 7 0.57 -29.66 -25.37
CA GLN A 7 -0.56 -30.51 -24.99
C GLN A 7 -1.80 -29.69 -24.63
N GLN A 8 -1.64 -28.59 -23.88
CA GLN A 8 -2.73 -27.68 -23.55
C GLN A 8 -3.30 -26.98 -24.78
N TYR A 9 -2.43 -26.62 -25.73
CA TYR A 9 -2.85 -26.03 -27.01
C TYR A 9 -3.64 -27.04 -27.86
N GLU A 10 -3.15 -28.27 -28.02
CA GLU A 10 -3.86 -29.33 -28.75
C GLU A 10 -5.21 -29.66 -28.09
N ARG A 11 -5.26 -29.66 -26.76
CA ARG A 11 -6.51 -29.83 -25.99
C ARG A 11 -7.50 -28.71 -26.30
N HIS A 12 -7.05 -27.45 -26.33
CA HIS A 12 -7.90 -26.31 -26.67
C HIS A 12 -8.47 -26.42 -28.09
N GLU A 13 -7.61 -26.70 -29.08
CA GLU A 13 -8.00 -26.86 -30.49
C GLU A 13 -8.92 -28.06 -30.74
N GLY A 14 -8.76 -29.14 -29.97
CA GLY A 14 -9.53 -30.38 -30.12
C GLY A 14 -10.96 -30.33 -29.56
N ILE A 15 -11.37 -29.24 -28.90
CA ILE A 15 -12.69 -29.11 -28.28
C ILE A 15 -13.64 -28.33 -29.20
N GLU A 16 -14.71 -28.99 -29.67
CA GLU A 16 -15.75 -28.33 -30.49
C GLU A 16 -16.54 -27.26 -29.74
N ASN A 17 -16.80 -27.46 -28.45
CA ASN A 17 -17.49 -26.49 -27.61
C ASN A 17 -16.64 -26.16 -26.38
N GLY A 18 -15.94 -25.03 -26.44
CA GLY A 18 -15.05 -24.56 -25.37
C GLY A 18 -15.73 -24.31 -24.03
N TYR A 19 -17.06 -24.36 -23.94
CA TYR A 19 -17.84 -24.23 -22.70
C TYR A 19 -18.32 -25.58 -22.12
N ALA A 20 -18.13 -26.68 -22.85
CA ALA A 20 -18.58 -28.02 -22.42
C ALA A 20 -17.53 -28.74 -21.55
N ILE A 21 -16.94 -28.03 -20.58
CA ILE A 21 -15.93 -28.57 -19.67
C ILE A 21 -16.57 -28.98 -18.34
N LYS A 22 -16.22 -30.17 -17.84
CA LYS A 22 -16.79 -30.70 -16.60
C LYS A 22 -16.06 -30.11 -15.40
N GLY A 23 -16.78 -29.33 -14.58
CA GLY A 23 -16.23 -28.74 -13.35
C GLY A 23 -15.69 -27.33 -13.51
N GLU A 24 -15.53 -26.85 -14.76
CA GLU A 24 -15.14 -25.48 -15.09
C GLU A 24 -16.12 -24.83 -16.05
N SER A 25 -16.13 -23.49 -16.10
CA SER A 25 -17.05 -22.75 -16.97
C SER A 25 -16.63 -22.73 -18.44
N SER A 26 -15.34 -22.92 -18.73
CA SER A 26 -14.78 -23.02 -20.09
C SER A 26 -13.36 -23.57 -20.08
N ILE A 27 -12.92 -24.11 -21.22
CA ILE A 27 -11.54 -24.59 -21.43
C ILE A 27 -10.53 -23.45 -21.26
N ALA A 28 -10.91 -22.24 -21.69
CA ALA A 28 -10.06 -21.07 -21.52
C ALA A 28 -9.80 -20.79 -20.03
N LYS A 29 -10.82 -20.86 -19.17
CA LYS A 29 -10.65 -20.64 -17.74
C LYS A 29 -9.78 -21.72 -17.10
N GLU A 30 -10.04 -22.98 -17.43
CA GLU A 30 -9.25 -24.10 -16.91
C GLU A 30 -7.76 -23.96 -17.26
N LEU A 31 -7.44 -23.64 -18.52
CA LEU A 31 -6.07 -23.44 -18.97
C LEU A 31 -5.41 -22.21 -18.32
N GLN A 32 -6.18 -21.14 -18.06
CA GLN A 32 -5.68 -19.97 -17.33
C GLN A 32 -5.31 -20.34 -15.89
N ASP A 33 -6.18 -21.07 -15.20
CA ASP A 33 -5.97 -21.51 -13.82
C ASP A 33 -4.77 -22.47 -13.70
N GLU A 34 -4.58 -23.38 -14.68
CA GLU A 34 -3.39 -24.23 -14.79
C GLU A 34 -2.12 -23.40 -14.99
N CYS A 35 -2.14 -22.39 -15.88
CA CYS A 35 -0.98 -21.51 -16.09
C CYS A 35 -0.66 -20.66 -14.87
N GLU A 36 -1.67 -20.14 -14.15
CA GLU A 36 -1.49 -19.37 -12.91
C GLU A 36 -0.88 -20.25 -11.81
N SER A 37 -1.35 -21.50 -11.67
CA SER A 37 -0.83 -22.45 -10.69
C SER A 37 0.62 -22.87 -10.96
N ASP A 38 1.00 -22.95 -12.23
CA ASP A 38 2.35 -23.32 -12.66
C ASP A 38 3.31 -22.12 -12.82
N ASP A 39 2.89 -20.90 -12.47
CA ASP A 39 3.65 -19.66 -12.65
C ASP A 39 4.04 -19.37 -14.12
N ARG A 40 3.25 -19.88 -15.07
CA ARG A 40 3.43 -19.74 -16.53
C ARG A 40 2.63 -18.56 -17.10
N VAL A 41 2.67 -17.43 -16.40
CA VAL A 41 1.92 -16.22 -16.78
C VAL A 41 2.88 -15.05 -16.99
N LEU A 42 2.76 -14.39 -18.14
CA LEU A 42 3.42 -13.12 -18.43
C LEU A 42 2.42 -11.99 -18.29
N TYR A 43 2.69 -11.07 -17.36
CA TYR A 43 1.87 -9.91 -17.06
C TYR A 43 2.41 -8.68 -17.78
N PRO A 44 1.75 -8.16 -18.84
CA PRO A 44 2.20 -6.92 -19.47
C PRO A 44 2.08 -5.76 -18.48
N ILE A 45 3.10 -4.90 -18.45
CA ILE A 45 3.17 -3.79 -17.50
C ILE A 45 2.33 -2.62 -18.03
N HIS A 46 1.26 -2.32 -17.30
CA HIS A 46 0.40 -1.16 -17.55
C HIS A 46 0.41 -0.26 -16.34
N ILE A 47 0.31 1.05 -16.59
CA ILE A 47 0.18 2.07 -15.55
C ILE A 47 -1.04 2.91 -15.90
N GLU A 48 -1.85 3.25 -14.90
CA GLU A 48 -3.01 4.13 -15.07
C GLU A 48 -3.12 5.06 -13.88
N SER A 49 -3.77 6.19 -14.10
CA SER A 49 -4.28 7.06 -13.06
C SER A 49 -5.63 7.58 -13.53
N ASP A 50 -6.62 7.58 -12.63
CA ASP A 50 -8.01 7.96 -12.93
C ASP A 50 -8.40 9.33 -12.37
N VAL A 51 -7.42 10.10 -11.89
CA VAL A 51 -7.57 11.48 -11.39
C VAL A 51 -7.23 12.54 -12.44
N TYR A 52 -7.47 12.23 -13.72
CA TYR A 52 -7.13 13.11 -14.83
C TYR A 52 -7.83 14.48 -14.76
N HIS A 53 -9.06 14.54 -14.24
CA HIS A 53 -9.82 15.78 -14.17
C HIS A 53 -9.35 16.69 -13.01
N GLU A 54 -8.87 16.07 -11.93
CA GLU A 54 -8.39 16.72 -10.73
C GLU A 54 -6.96 17.27 -10.94
N GLU A 55 -6.07 16.45 -11.49
CA GLU A 55 -4.63 16.76 -11.56
C GLU A 55 -4.17 17.23 -12.95
N GLY A 56 -4.91 16.86 -14.00
CA GLY A 56 -4.62 17.21 -15.38
C GLY A 56 -3.55 16.34 -16.07
N PRO A 57 -3.48 16.38 -17.41
CA PRO A 57 -2.59 15.52 -18.20
C PRO A 57 -1.10 15.71 -17.85
N ALA A 58 -0.64 16.95 -17.67
CA ALA A 58 0.78 17.22 -17.43
C ALA A 58 1.30 16.57 -16.13
N THR A 59 0.49 16.59 -15.07
CA THR A 59 0.83 15.97 -13.78
C THR A 59 0.88 14.46 -13.89
N LEU A 60 -0.15 13.86 -14.51
CA LEU A 60 -0.20 12.41 -14.77
C LEU A 60 1.01 11.94 -15.59
N ILE A 61 1.32 12.64 -16.69
CA ILE A 61 2.48 12.32 -17.54
C ILE A 61 3.80 12.41 -16.76
N ARG A 62 3.94 13.40 -15.86
CA ARG A 62 5.12 13.49 -15.00
C ARG A 62 5.22 12.28 -14.08
N TRP A 63 4.14 11.89 -13.41
CA TRP A 63 4.12 10.71 -12.54
C TRP A 63 4.46 9.43 -13.30
N PHE A 64 3.87 9.22 -14.48
CA PHE A 64 4.16 8.03 -15.28
C PHE A 64 5.61 8.00 -15.75
N ARG A 65 6.16 9.15 -16.17
CA ARG A 65 7.56 9.24 -16.57
C ARG A 65 8.50 8.89 -15.42
N GLU A 66 8.27 9.48 -14.25
CA GLU A 66 9.07 9.24 -13.04
C GLU A 66 9.01 7.75 -12.63
N PHE A 67 7.82 7.15 -12.60
CA PHE A 67 7.69 5.72 -12.28
C PHE A 67 8.37 4.82 -13.33
N VAL A 68 8.20 5.10 -14.61
CA VAL A 68 8.77 4.28 -15.70
C VAL A 68 10.29 4.39 -15.75
N GLU A 69 10.84 5.60 -15.67
CA GLU A 69 12.27 5.84 -15.80
C GLU A 69 13.03 5.50 -14.51
N ASP A 70 12.52 5.93 -13.35
CA ASP A 70 13.28 5.85 -12.10
C ASP A 70 13.02 4.54 -11.33
N TYR A 71 11.80 3.99 -11.40
CA TYR A 71 11.44 2.77 -10.65
C TYR A 71 11.52 1.51 -11.51
N LEU A 72 11.13 1.58 -12.79
CA LEU A 72 11.18 0.43 -13.70
C LEU A 72 12.46 0.38 -14.54
N GLY A 73 13.22 1.47 -14.61
CA GLY A 73 14.45 1.55 -15.43
C GLY A 73 14.18 1.44 -16.93
N VAL A 74 12.98 1.82 -17.39
CA VAL A 74 12.56 1.75 -18.80
C VAL A 74 12.49 3.16 -19.36
N SER A 75 12.86 3.35 -20.64
CA SER A 75 12.71 4.66 -21.29
C SER A 75 11.24 5.00 -21.49
N PHE A 76 10.77 6.14 -20.96
CA PHE A 76 9.37 6.54 -21.12
C PHE A 76 8.98 6.78 -22.59
N HIS A 77 9.92 7.17 -23.43
CA HIS A 77 9.70 7.35 -24.87
C HIS A 77 9.38 6.04 -25.61
N SER A 78 9.69 4.89 -25.01
CA SER A 78 9.30 3.57 -25.55
C SER A 78 7.86 3.17 -25.19
N CYS A 79 7.19 3.92 -24.32
CA CYS A 79 5.83 3.61 -23.90
C CYS A 79 4.80 4.09 -24.91
N THR A 80 3.65 3.39 -24.95
CA THR A 80 2.48 3.84 -25.71
C THR A 80 1.42 4.35 -24.75
N LEU A 81 0.91 5.56 -24.98
CA LEU A 81 -0.04 6.21 -24.10
C LEU A 81 -1.43 6.27 -24.76
N TYR A 82 -2.46 6.04 -23.97
CA TYR A 82 -3.84 6.13 -24.40
C TYR A 82 -4.66 6.97 -23.42
N PHE A 83 -5.44 7.91 -23.95
CA PHE A 83 -6.52 8.52 -23.19
C PHE A 83 -7.73 7.58 -23.20
N SER A 84 -8.33 7.36 -22.03
CA SER A 84 -9.45 6.44 -21.87
C SER A 84 -10.78 6.97 -22.40
N GLY A 85 -10.83 8.15 -23.01
CA GLY A 85 -12.10 8.76 -23.43
C GLY A 85 -12.91 9.32 -22.26
N ASN A 86 -12.37 9.35 -21.04
CA ASN A 86 -13.04 9.95 -19.88
C ASN A 86 -12.04 10.58 -18.91
N ARG A 87 -11.63 9.83 -17.88
CA ARG A 87 -10.89 10.37 -16.72
C ARG A 87 -9.53 9.71 -16.48
N SER A 88 -9.04 8.90 -17.40
CA SER A 88 -7.77 8.21 -17.18
C SER A 88 -6.86 8.23 -18.40
N ILE A 89 -5.56 8.20 -18.13
CA ILE A 89 -4.53 7.90 -19.12
C ILE A 89 -3.96 6.53 -18.76
N HIS A 90 -3.82 5.66 -19.76
CA HIS A 90 -3.19 4.37 -19.65
C HIS A 90 -1.83 4.44 -20.35
N VAL A 91 -0.79 3.95 -19.69
CA VAL A 91 0.55 3.80 -20.24
C VAL A 91 0.84 2.32 -20.39
N HIS A 92 1.11 1.90 -21.61
CA HIS A 92 1.55 0.55 -21.93
C HIS A 92 3.06 0.57 -22.02
N VAL A 93 3.71 -0.05 -21.03
CA VAL A 93 5.17 -0.22 -20.99
C VAL A 93 5.51 -1.47 -21.80
N PRO A 94 6.49 -1.44 -22.72
CA PRO A 94 6.82 -2.58 -23.57
C PRO A 94 7.67 -3.62 -22.81
N ARG A 95 7.15 -4.09 -21.68
CA ARG A 95 7.75 -5.07 -20.76
C ARG A 95 6.67 -5.95 -20.15
N PHE A 96 7.08 -7.13 -19.73
CA PHE A 96 6.30 -8.08 -18.93
C PHE A 96 6.95 -8.27 -17.56
N VAL A 97 6.19 -8.66 -16.56
CA VAL A 97 6.71 -9.37 -15.39
C VAL A 97 6.24 -10.84 -15.46
N SER A 98 7.10 -11.77 -15.04
CA SER A 98 6.80 -13.21 -15.11
C SER A 98 6.36 -13.74 -13.75
N GLY A 99 5.18 -14.33 -13.72
CA GLY A 99 4.67 -15.01 -12.54
C GLY A 99 4.01 -14.11 -11.48
N GLU A 100 3.35 -14.75 -10.53
CA GLU A 100 2.60 -14.08 -9.46
C GLU A 100 3.51 -13.26 -8.55
N ASN A 101 4.67 -13.81 -8.20
CA ASN A 101 5.61 -13.14 -7.30
C ASN A 101 6.10 -11.81 -7.88
N GLN A 102 6.43 -11.76 -9.17
CA GLN A 102 6.88 -10.52 -9.82
C GLN A 102 5.71 -9.55 -10.05
N ARG A 103 4.49 -10.05 -10.32
CA ARG A 103 3.28 -9.23 -10.37
C ARG A 103 3.02 -8.52 -9.04
N GLU A 104 3.15 -9.24 -7.92
CA GLU A 104 2.99 -8.65 -6.58
C GLU A 104 4.07 -7.63 -6.27
N ARG A 105 5.33 -7.90 -6.65
CA ARG A 105 6.41 -6.91 -6.52
C ARG A 105 6.15 -5.65 -7.33
N LEU A 106 5.64 -5.78 -8.55
CA LEU A 106 5.27 -4.62 -9.38
C LEU A 106 4.19 -3.77 -8.68
N LYS A 107 3.20 -4.42 -8.07
CA LYS A 107 2.18 -3.75 -7.26
C LYS A 107 2.81 -3.02 -6.07
N GLU A 108 3.65 -3.69 -5.29
CA GLU A 108 4.33 -3.08 -4.14
C GLU A 108 5.21 -1.89 -4.54
N LEU A 109 5.87 -1.98 -5.69
CA LEU A 109 6.72 -0.92 -6.25
C LEU A 109 5.87 0.31 -6.62
N ALA A 110 4.74 0.11 -7.29
CA ALA A 110 3.81 1.19 -7.62
C ALA A 110 3.19 1.84 -6.38
N GLU A 111 2.79 1.05 -5.38
CA GLU A 111 2.28 1.57 -4.09
C GLU A 111 3.35 2.36 -3.34
N THR A 112 4.60 1.92 -3.42
CA THR A 112 5.75 2.63 -2.82
C THR A 112 5.96 3.98 -3.52
N PHE A 113 5.97 4.01 -4.86
CA PHE A 113 6.05 5.24 -5.62
C PHE A 113 4.92 6.24 -5.25
N CYS A 114 3.68 5.76 -5.18
CA CYS A 114 2.53 6.60 -4.77
C CYS A 114 2.73 7.18 -3.36
N THR A 115 3.21 6.35 -2.43
CA THR A 115 3.48 6.78 -1.05
C THR A 115 4.59 7.83 -0.95
N GLU A 116 5.66 7.68 -1.73
CA GLU A 116 6.85 8.54 -1.66
C GLU A 116 6.65 9.89 -2.37
N THR A 117 5.95 9.87 -3.50
CA THR A 117 5.82 11.04 -4.38
C THR A 117 4.47 11.76 -4.21
N GLY A 118 3.50 11.10 -3.57
CA GLY A 118 2.11 11.56 -3.52
C GLY A 118 1.36 11.36 -4.84
N ALA A 119 1.90 10.57 -5.77
CA ALA A 119 1.21 10.21 -7.00
C ALA A 119 0.01 9.29 -6.73
N GLU A 120 -1.00 9.36 -7.60
CA GLU A 120 -2.22 8.55 -7.51
C GLU A 120 -2.32 7.59 -8.69
N LEU A 121 -1.47 6.55 -8.70
CA LEU A 121 -1.55 5.47 -9.69
C LEU A 121 -2.60 4.42 -9.27
N ASP A 122 -3.35 3.88 -10.23
CA ASP A 122 -4.27 2.76 -10.00
C ASP A 122 -3.50 1.45 -9.84
N CYS A 123 -3.09 1.17 -8.60
CA CYS A 123 -2.43 -0.08 -8.21
C CYS A 123 -3.40 -1.28 -8.29
N GLY A 124 -4.70 -1.03 -8.46
CA GLY A 124 -5.71 -2.04 -8.73
C GLY A 124 -5.54 -2.72 -10.08
N LEU A 125 -4.75 -2.18 -10.99
CA LEU A 125 -4.45 -2.84 -12.27
C LEU A 125 -3.59 -4.10 -12.15
N TYR A 126 -2.90 -4.29 -11.02
CA TYR A 126 -1.97 -5.41 -10.87
C TYR A 126 -2.60 -6.67 -10.27
N TYR A 127 -3.93 -6.75 -10.11
CA TYR A 127 -4.58 -8.01 -9.77
C TYR A 127 -4.66 -8.95 -10.98
N ALA A 128 -4.81 -10.26 -10.74
CA ALA A 128 -4.96 -11.24 -11.81
C ALA A 128 -6.21 -10.98 -12.68
N LYS A 129 -6.19 -11.46 -13.93
CA LYS A 129 -7.32 -11.44 -14.87
C LYS A 129 -7.94 -10.07 -15.13
N ARG A 130 -7.11 -9.01 -15.16
CA ARG A 130 -7.58 -7.66 -15.47
C ARG A 130 -7.95 -7.50 -16.94
N MET A 131 -9.09 -6.86 -17.17
CA MET A 131 -9.59 -6.54 -18.49
C MET A 131 -9.14 -5.15 -18.89
N PHE A 132 -8.68 -5.00 -20.13
CA PHE A 132 -8.30 -3.72 -20.71
C PHE A 132 -9.19 -3.42 -21.90
N ARG A 133 -9.77 -2.22 -21.93
CA ARG A 133 -10.51 -1.76 -23.11
C ARG A 133 -9.54 -1.48 -24.25
N LEU A 134 -9.86 -2.01 -25.43
CA LEU A 134 -9.08 -1.83 -26.65
C LEU A 134 -9.09 -0.37 -27.13
N PRO A 135 -8.02 0.10 -27.79
CA PRO A 135 -8.03 1.35 -28.54
C PRO A 135 -9.16 1.41 -29.56
N GLY A 136 -9.67 2.62 -29.85
CA GLY A 136 -10.80 2.86 -30.75
C GLY A 136 -12.18 2.57 -30.15
N VAL A 137 -12.28 1.75 -29.09
CA VAL A 137 -13.57 1.46 -28.45
C VAL A 137 -14.07 2.66 -27.66
N GLU A 138 -15.35 3.01 -27.86
CA GLU A 138 -16.02 4.10 -27.17
C GLU A 138 -16.16 3.84 -25.66
N HIS A 139 -15.96 4.90 -24.88
CA HIS A 139 -16.21 4.89 -23.46
C HIS A 139 -17.71 5.06 -23.19
N ALA A 140 -18.35 4.05 -22.59
CA ALA A 140 -19.81 3.97 -22.44
C ALA A 140 -20.49 5.22 -21.82
N LYS A 141 -19.80 5.95 -20.93
CA LYS A 141 -20.37 7.16 -20.29
C LYS A 141 -20.26 8.43 -21.14
N THR A 142 -19.28 8.52 -22.02
CA THR A 142 -18.91 9.77 -22.71
C THR A 142 -19.07 9.66 -24.22
N GLY A 143 -19.12 8.44 -24.78
CA GLY A 143 -19.10 8.20 -26.22
C GLY A 143 -17.74 8.42 -26.88
N LEU A 144 -16.76 8.96 -26.15
CA LEU A 144 -15.43 9.25 -26.70
C LEU A 144 -14.62 7.97 -26.86
N GLN A 145 -13.88 7.87 -27.97
CA GLN A 145 -13.02 6.72 -28.25
C GLN A 145 -11.77 6.72 -27.36
N LYS A 146 -11.26 5.52 -27.05
CA LYS A 146 -9.93 5.36 -26.47
C LYS A 146 -8.87 5.63 -27.54
N VAL A 147 -8.18 6.75 -27.43
CA VAL A 147 -7.23 7.21 -28.48
C VAL A 147 -5.80 7.21 -27.97
N LYS A 148 -4.85 6.94 -28.88
CA LYS A 148 -3.42 7.11 -28.61
C LYS A 148 -3.13 8.60 -28.45
N ILE A 149 -2.31 8.96 -27.46
CA ILE A 149 -1.89 10.34 -27.19
C ILE A 149 -0.37 10.42 -27.13
N GLU A 150 0.17 11.63 -27.29
CA GLU A 150 1.58 11.90 -27.02
C GLU A 150 1.76 12.65 -25.69
N PRO A 151 2.90 12.49 -25.00
CA PRO A 151 3.15 13.07 -23.68
C PRO A 151 3.01 14.60 -23.60
N GLU A 152 3.29 15.31 -24.69
CA GLU A 152 3.23 16.76 -24.76
C GLU A 152 1.83 17.32 -25.09
N TRP A 153 0.83 16.47 -25.29
CA TRP A 153 -0.52 16.93 -25.62
C TRP A 153 -1.21 17.50 -24.39
N ASN A 154 -1.82 18.67 -24.58
CA ASN A 154 -2.67 19.28 -23.56
C ASN A 154 -4.09 18.70 -23.60
N HIS A 155 -4.90 19.07 -22.61
CA HIS A 155 -6.28 18.59 -22.47
C HIS A 155 -7.13 18.84 -23.73
N GLU A 156 -7.06 20.04 -24.30
CA GLU A 156 -7.84 20.44 -25.48
C GLU A 156 -7.50 19.59 -26.70
N ARG A 157 -6.21 19.33 -26.92
CA ARG A 157 -5.75 18.47 -28.01
C ARG A 157 -6.23 17.04 -27.79
N ILE A 158 -6.05 16.48 -26.61
CA ILE A 158 -6.49 15.12 -26.29
C ILE A 158 -7.99 14.94 -26.59
N PHE A 159 -8.83 15.88 -26.14
CA PHE A 159 -10.28 15.81 -26.38
C PHE A 159 -10.64 15.96 -27.85
N ARG A 160 -9.98 16.89 -28.57
CA ARG A 160 -10.22 17.04 -30.02
C ARG A 160 -9.90 15.76 -30.78
N GLU A 161 -8.77 15.12 -30.49
CA GLU A 161 -8.42 13.85 -31.14
C GLU A 161 -9.39 12.73 -30.72
N ALA A 162 -9.83 12.69 -29.45
CA ALA A 162 -10.81 11.71 -28.99
C ALA A 162 -12.19 11.84 -29.64
N ASP A 163 -12.61 13.07 -29.97
CA ASP A 163 -13.91 13.40 -30.58
C ASP A 163 -13.91 13.21 -32.11
N SER A 164 -12.76 13.40 -32.75
CA SER A 164 -12.60 13.29 -34.22
C SER A 164 -11.96 11.99 -34.69
N ALA A 165 -11.52 11.14 -33.76
CA ALA A 165 -10.87 9.89 -34.08
C ALA A 165 -11.81 8.95 -34.86
N THR A 166 -11.28 8.46 -35.98
CA THR A 166 -11.75 7.25 -36.66
C THR A 166 -10.66 6.20 -36.49
N THR A 167 -10.42 5.80 -35.24
CA THR A 167 -9.39 4.79 -34.94
C THR A 167 -9.95 3.42 -35.30
N GLU A 168 -9.26 2.68 -36.17
CA GLU A 168 -9.61 1.26 -36.37
C GLU A 168 -9.47 0.51 -35.05
N VAL A 169 -10.54 -0.19 -34.68
CA VAL A 169 -10.56 -1.01 -33.47
C VAL A 169 -9.78 -2.29 -33.77
N PRO A 170 -8.72 -2.61 -33.01
CA PRO A 170 -8.01 -3.88 -33.18
C PRO A 170 -8.95 -5.05 -32.92
N ASP A 171 -8.78 -6.15 -33.65
CA ASP A 171 -9.62 -7.35 -33.51
C ASP A 171 -9.44 -8.01 -32.14
N SER A 172 -8.24 -7.90 -31.56
CA SER A 172 -7.90 -8.52 -30.29
C SER A 172 -6.89 -7.72 -29.46
N TYR A 173 -6.77 -8.10 -28.19
CA TYR A 173 -5.73 -7.57 -27.32
C TYR A 173 -4.32 -8.04 -27.74
N ALA A 174 -4.22 -9.17 -28.45
CA ALA A 174 -2.94 -9.63 -28.98
C ALA A 174 -2.38 -8.65 -30.02
N ASP A 175 -3.25 -8.05 -30.84
CA ASP A 175 -2.87 -7.04 -31.84
C ASP A 175 -2.36 -5.76 -31.17
N VAL A 176 -2.97 -5.37 -30.05
CA VAL A 176 -2.50 -4.25 -29.23
C VAL A 176 -1.11 -4.53 -28.67
N LEU A 177 -0.88 -5.75 -28.13
CA LEU A 177 0.45 -6.13 -27.64
C LEU A 177 1.47 -6.18 -28.77
N GLN A 178 1.13 -6.73 -29.93
CA GLN A 178 2.01 -6.69 -31.10
C GLN A 178 2.39 -5.26 -31.46
N GLN A 179 1.42 -4.34 -31.51
CA GLN A 179 1.69 -2.94 -31.80
C GLN A 179 2.64 -2.31 -30.76
N VAL A 180 2.44 -2.56 -29.47
CA VAL A 180 3.28 -2.01 -28.40
C VAL A 180 4.70 -2.57 -28.44
N PHE A 181 4.88 -3.87 -28.70
CA PHE A 181 6.18 -4.53 -28.60
C PHE A 181 6.97 -4.54 -29.92
N VAL A 182 6.30 -4.79 -31.06
CA VAL A 182 6.95 -4.90 -32.39
C VAL A 182 7.35 -3.53 -32.94
N SER A 183 6.65 -2.46 -32.53
CA SER A 183 7.04 -1.08 -32.93
C SER A 183 8.33 -0.60 -32.26
N GLN A 184 8.88 -1.34 -31.29
CA GLN A 184 10.07 -0.95 -30.55
C GLN A 184 11.33 -1.53 -31.20
N GLU A 185 12.10 -0.69 -31.91
CA GLU A 185 13.36 -1.09 -32.55
C GLU A 185 14.37 -1.69 -31.55
N SER A 186 14.33 -1.25 -30.28
CA SER A 186 15.19 -1.74 -29.20
C SER A 186 14.89 -3.17 -28.75
N LEU A 187 13.71 -3.70 -29.07
CA LEU A 187 13.26 -5.03 -28.66
C LEU A 187 13.33 -6.07 -29.79
N THR A 188 13.41 -5.65 -31.05
CA THR A 188 13.50 -6.56 -32.20
C THR A 188 14.94 -7.00 -32.47
N VAL A 189 15.24 -8.31 -32.40
CA VAL A 189 16.54 -8.87 -32.79
C VAL A 189 16.57 -9.09 -34.29
N ASN A 190 17.54 -8.48 -34.99
CA ASN A 190 17.75 -8.57 -36.45
C ASN A 190 16.58 -8.02 -37.28
N SER A 191 16.64 -6.71 -37.54
CA SER A 191 15.77 -5.92 -38.41
C SER A 191 15.54 -6.56 -39.79
N LEU A 192 14.51 -7.37 -39.89
CA LEU A 192 13.54 -7.30 -40.97
C LEU A 192 12.24 -6.88 -40.29
N LYS A 193 11.71 -5.71 -40.64
CA LYS A 193 10.39 -5.25 -40.20
C LYS A 193 9.40 -6.39 -40.44
N SER A 194 9.09 -7.16 -39.40
CA SER A 194 8.08 -8.19 -39.50
C SER A 194 6.77 -7.44 -39.74
N PRO A 195 5.96 -7.84 -40.74
CA PRO A 195 4.65 -7.24 -40.93
C PRO A 195 3.90 -7.30 -39.61
N LEU A 196 3.18 -6.22 -39.25
CA LEU A 196 2.23 -6.26 -38.14
C LEU A 196 1.19 -7.38 -38.30
N ASP A 197 1.05 -7.91 -39.51
CA ASP A 197 0.18 -9.04 -39.86
C ASP A 197 0.79 -10.43 -39.59
N ASP A 198 2.03 -10.55 -39.07
CA ASP A 198 2.61 -11.84 -38.68
C ASP A 198 2.17 -12.21 -37.24
N PRO A 199 1.28 -13.21 -37.05
CA PRO A 199 0.78 -13.58 -35.73
C PRO A 199 1.88 -14.11 -34.79
N LEU A 200 3.05 -14.48 -35.34
CA LEU A 200 4.20 -14.94 -34.57
C LEU A 200 5.18 -13.81 -34.22
N ALA A 201 4.95 -12.57 -34.66
CA ALA A 201 5.87 -11.46 -34.45
C ALA A 201 6.11 -11.19 -32.95
N LEU A 202 5.08 -11.27 -32.12
CA LEU A 202 5.22 -11.07 -30.67
C LEU A 202 6.19 -12.08 -30.05
N PHE A 203 6.10 -13.36 -30.43
CA PHE A 203 6.98 -14.42 -29.90
C PHE A 203 8.44 -14.25 -30.31
N ARG A 204 8.73 -13.59 -31.43
CA ARG A 204 10.11 -13.28 -31.84
C ARG A 204 10.73 -12.15 -31.03
N VAL A 205 9.90 -11.30 -30.42
CA VAL A 205 10.32 -10.16 -29.59
C VAL A 205 10.39 -10.53 -28.12
N LEU A 206 9.71 -11.60 -27.68
CA LEU A 206 9.80 -12.18 -26.33
C LEU A 206 11.18 -12.80 -26.05
N ASP A 207 12.21 -11.97 -25.99
CA ASP A 207 13.51 -12.27 -25.44
C ASP A 207 13.44 -12.06 -23.93
N GLY A 208 13.69 -13.11 -23.14
CA GLY A 208 13.54 -13.11 -21.69
C GLY A 208 14.24 -11.91 -21.03
N ASP A 209 15.49 -11.65 -21.41
CA ASP A 209 16.29 -10.59 -20.78
C ASP A 209 15.89 -9.17 -21.23
N LYS A 210 15.22 -9.03 -22.38
CA LYS A 210 14.85 -7.73 -22.96
C LYS A 210 13.41 -7.34 -22.72
N THR A 211 12.52 -8.33 -22.60
CA THR A 211 11.08 -8.11 -22.50
C THR A 211 10.50 -8.49 -21.16
N VAL A 212 11.15 -9.37 -20.39
CA VAL A 212 10.74 -9.66 -19.02
C VAL A 212 11.59 -8.83 -18.07
N LEU A 213 10.92 -8.01 -17.27
CA LEU A 213 11.52 -7.22 -16.21
C LEU A 213 11.52 -8.05 -14.93
N GLU A 214 12.70 -8.31 -14.39
CA GLU A 214 12.84 -8.84 -13.04
C GLU A 214 12.93 -7.68 -12.05
N ILE A 215 11.96 -7.61 -11.14
CA ILE A 215 11.99 -6.67 -10.03
C ILE A 215 12.78 -7.33 -8.91
N GLU A 216 13.94 -6.75 -8.59
CA GLU A 216 14.86 -7.27 -7.59
C GLU A 216 14.13 -7.51 -6.26
N SER A 217 14.43 -8.64 -5.62
CA SER A 217 13.98 -8.87 -4.24
C SER A 217 14.87 -8.10 -3.29
N ASP A 218 14.31 -7.20 -2.50
CA ASP A 218 15.00 -6.59 -1.36
C ASP A 218 15.19 -7.55 -0.16
N ASN A 219 15.51 -8.80 -0.44
CA ASN A 219 15.98 -9.72 0.59
C ASN A 219 17.47 -9.42 0.82
N GLN A 220 17.76 -8.28 1.44
CA GLN A 220 18.99 -8.21 2.22
C GLN A 220 18.80 -9.22 3.36
N GLU A 221 19.49 -10.36 3.28
CA GLU A 221 19.58 -11.29 4.41
C GLU A 221 20.17 -10.53 5.60
N ILE A 222 19.32 -10.21 6.57
CA ILE A 222 19.75 -9.57 7.80
C ILE A 222 20.43 -10.64 8.63
N GLU A 223 21.71 -10.43 8.94
CA GLU A 223 22.45 -11.33 9.81
C GLU A 223 21.68 -11.49 11.12
N THR A 224 21.32 -12.73 11.46
CA THR A 224 20.72 -13.04 12.77
C THR A 224 21.89 -13.08 13.76
N PRO A 225 22.09 -12.06 14.60
CA PRO A 225 23.25 -12.03 15.46
C PRO A 225 23.10 -13.15 16.50
N LEU A 226 24.21 -13.82 16.77
CA LEU A 226 24.32 -14.86 17.79
C LEU A 226 24.11 -14.36 19.25
N ILE A 227 23.60 -13.14 19.45
CA ILE A 227 23.59 -12.39 20.73
C ILE A 227 22.26 -12.54 21.50
N GLU A 228 21.35 -13.43 21.05
CA GLU A 228 20.24 -13.89 21.88
C GLU A 228 20.82 -14.73 23.04
N GLN A 229 21.21 -14.05 24.13
CA GLN A 229 21.70 -14.70 25.34
C GLN A 229 20.51 -14.94 26.25
N GLU A 230 20.18 -16.21 26.52
CA GLU A 230 19.07 -16.57 27.40
C GLU A 230 19.23 -16.07 28.84
N GLN A 231 20.47 -15.83 29.29
CA GLN A 231 20.79 -15.42 30.65
C GLN A 231 21.16 -13.94 30.74
N TYR A 232 20.51 -13.24 31.68
CA TYR A 232 20.83 -11.85 32.01
C TYR A 232 22.20 -11.77 32.70
N PRO A 233 23.15 -10.91 32.26
CA PRO A 233 24.48 -10.83 32.85
C PRO A 233 24.50 -10.21 34.25
N ASP A 234 25.39 -10.71 35.11
CA ASP A 234 25.57 -10.20 36.47
C ASP A 234 26.32 -8.86 36.53
N ASN A 235 27.12 -8.52 35.51
CA ASN A 235 27.85 -7.26 35.47
C ASN A 235 27.11 -6.19 34.66
N THR A 236 27.26 -4.93 35.06
CA THR A 236 26.48 -3.80 34.53
C THR A 236 26.80 -3.46 33.07
N VAL A 237 28.05 -3.67 32.64
CA VAL A 237 28.48 -3.35 31.26
C VAL A 237 27.90 -4.36 30.27
N ASP A 238 27.95 -5.64 30.61
CA ASP A 238 27.37 -6.70 29.80
C ASP A 238 25.85 -6.66 29.86
N ALA A 239 25.25 -6.25 30.98
CA ALA A 239 23.81 -6.01 31.08
C ALA A 239 23.33 -4.92 30.10
N ILE A 240 24.07 -3.81 29.97
CA ILE A 240 23.77 -2.76 28.98
C ILE A 240 23.83 -3.31 27.56
N LYS A 241 24.88 -4.08 27.24
CA LYS A 241 25.01 -4.70 25.92
C LYS A 241 23.89 -5.72 25.68
N TRP A 242 23.53 -6.50 26.68
CA TRP A 242 22.45 -7.48 26.63
C TRP A 242 21.11 -6.80 26.31
N LEU A 243 20.77 -5.71 26.99
CA LEU A 243 19.52 -4.97 26.78
C LEU A 243 19.36 -4.45 25.35
N GLN A 244 20.45 -3.98 24.72
CA GLN A 244 20.44 -3.52 23.33
C GLN A 244 19.93 -4.57 22.33
N TYR A 245 20.16 -5.85 22.64
CA TYR A 245 19.81 -6.97 21.75
C TYR A 245 18.71 -7.86 22.28
N ASN A 246 18.30 -7.76 23.55
CA ASN A 246 17.33 -8.69 24.17
C ASN A 246 16.14 -8.01 24.87
N ALA A 247 16.20 -6.70 25.17
CA ALA A 247 15.06 -5.99 25.75
C ALA A 247 13.86 -5.93 24.79
N LYS A 248 12.68 -5.58 25.34
CA LYS A 248 11.47 -5.35 24.55
C LYS A 248 11.70 -4.16 23.60
N GLU A 249 11.54 -4.44 22.31
CA GLU A 249 11.76 -3.50 21.23
C GLU A 249 10.73 -2.36 21.23
N PHE A 250 11.13 -1.20 20.72
CA PHE A 250 10.22 -0.13 20.36
C PHE A 250 9.90 -0.17 18.86
N SER A 251 8.62 -0.07 18.51
CA SER A 251 8.16 -0.09 17.13
C SER A 251 7.49 1.24 16.78
N PRO A 252 8.08 2.07 15.89
CA PRO A 252 7.50 3.36 15.45
C PRO A 252 6.15 3.23 14.72
N TYR A 253 5.71 2.01 14.43
CA TYR A 253 4.51 1.75 13.64
C TYR A 253 3.37 1.16 14.49
N ALA A 254 3.68 0.73 15.71
CA ALA A 254 2.71 0.05 16.55
C ALA A 254 1.59 1.00 16.95
N LEU A 255 0.34 0.56 16.71
CA LEU A 255 -0.88 1.28 17.08
C LEU A 255 -0.94 2.72 16.57
N ALA A 256 -0.29 2.99 15.43
CA ALA A 256 -0.11 4.34 14.92
C ALA A 256 -1.42 5.03 14.49
N GLY A 257 -2.33 4.28 13.86
CA GLY A 257 -3.52 4.84 13.21
C GLY A 257 -3.16 6.03 12.32
N ASN A 258 -3.88 7.16 12.47
CA ASN A 258 -3.57 8.42 11.80
C ASN A 258 -2.50 9.27 12.53
N GLY A 259 -2.05 8.84 13.71
CA GLY A 259 -1.02 9.52 14.50
C GLY A 259 0.40 9.15 14.07
N ARG A 260 1.38 9.97 14.47
CA ARG A 260 2.80 9.68 14.26
C ARG A 260 3.51 9.40 15.57
N SER A 261 4.30 8.33 15.65
CA SER A 261 5.22 8.12 16.76
C SER A 261 6.49 8.94 16.54
N VAL A 262 7.16 9.32 17.61
CA VAL A 262 8.49 9.93 17.52
C VAL A 262 9.43 9.14 18.40
N ALA A 263 10.59 8.76 17.86
CA ALA A 263 11.69 8.18 18.60
C ALA A 263 12.97 8.93 18.31
N VAL A 264 13.73 9.23 19.37
CA VAL A 264 15.03 9.87 19.30
C VAL A 264 16.05 8.91 19.90
N VAL A 265 16.99 8.48 19.07
CA VAL A 265 17.87 7.36 19.39
C VAL A 265 19.32 7.66 19.06
N ARG A 266 20.23 7.02 19.77
CA ARG A 266 21.64 6.89 19.39
C ARG A 266 21.92 5.47 18.95
N VAL A 267 22.42 5.30 17.74
CA VAL A 267 22.74 3.99 17.16
C VAL A 267 23.92 3.37 17.91
N LYS A 268 23.82 2.09 18.28
CA LYS A 268 24.87 1.35 19.01
C LYS A 268 25.56 0.26 18.19
N GLY A 269 24.96 -0.17 17.10
CA GLY A 269 25.46 -1.26 16.27
C GLY A 269 24.69 -1.39 14.96
N GLY A 270 25.01 -2.44 14.20
CA GLY A 270 24.35 -2.76 12.94
C GLY A 270 22.96 -3.37 13.13
N ALA A 271 22.17 -3.39 12.04
CA ALA A 271 20.87 -4.02 12.03
C ALA A 271 20.98 -5.55 12.19
N PHE A 272 19.93 -6.15 12.73
CA PHE A 272 19.93 -7.53 13.19
C PHE A 272 18.52 -8.12 13.23
N ALA A 273 18.36 -9.44 13.30
CA ALA A 273 17.06 -10.11 13.39
C ALA A 273 16.95 -11.00 14.64
N ARG A 274 15.72 -11.28 15.10
CA ARG A 274 15.44 -12.28 16.15
C ARG A 274 14.48 -13.35 15.65
N LYS A 275 14.63 -14.59 16.13
CA LYS A 275 13.79 -15.73 15.66
C LYS A 275 12.30 -15.53 15.95
N ASP A 276 11.96 -15.03 17.13
CA ASP A 276 10.57 -14.95 17.61
C ASP A 276 9.93 -13.55 17.45
N VAL A 277 10.60 -12.62 16.76
CA VAL A 277 10.07 -11.26 16.53
C VAL A 277 9.62 -11.13 15.07
N ARG A 278 8.31 -11.27 14.84
CA ARG A 278 7.60 -10.97 13.58
C ARG A 278 8.39 -11.41 12.33
N ASN A 279 8.70 -12.69 12.22
CA ASN A 279 9.37 -13.30 11.06
C ASN A 279 10.71 -12.65 10.68
N GLY A 280 11.56 -12.31 11.64
CA GLY A 280 12.90 -11.78 11.36
C GLY A 280 12.91 -10.32 10.90
N THR A 281 11.98 -9.50 11.41
CA THR A 281 11.97 -8.05 11.13
C THR A 281 13.29 -7.40 11.56
N ALA A 282 13.77 -6.43 10.77
CA ALA A 282 14.97 -5.66 11.07
C ALA A 282 14.87 -4.94 12.42
N LEU A 283 15.84 -5.19 13.29
CA LEU A 283 16.04 -4.51 14.57
C LEU A 283 17.38 -3.76 14.53
N VAL A 284 17.49 -2.65 15.25
CA VAL A 284 18.74 -1.92 15.42
C VAL A 284 19.00 -1.72 16.91
N PRO A 285 20.19 -2.07 17.43
CA PRO A 285 20.52 -1.83 18.82
C PRO A 285 20.74 -0.33 19.03
N VAL A 286 19.98 0.28 19.94
CA VAL A 286 20.03 1.73 20.18
C VAL A 286 20.03 2.08 21.67
N TYR A 287 20.31 3.34 21.95
CA TYR A 287 19.97 4.02 23.19
C TYR A 287 18.85 5.01 22.90
N PHE A 288 17.74 4.95 23.62
CA PHE A 288 16.63 5.89 23.51
C PHE A 288 16.89 7.10 24.39
N TYR A 289 16.99 8.28 23.79
CA TYR A 289 16.86 9.54 24.53
C TYR A 289 15.41 9.77 24.95
N GLY A 290 14.48 9.38 24.08
CA GLY A 290 13.05 9.44 24.32
C GLY A 290 12.31 8.84 23.13
N ALA A 291 11.23 8.10 23.39
CA ALA A 291 10.30 7.66 22.37
C ALA A 291 8.88 7.63 22.89
N GLN A 292 7.93 8.03 22.05
CA GLN A 292 6.51 8.03 22.35
C GLN A 292 5.72 7.51 21.15
N GLY A 293 5.04 6.40 21.35
CA GLY A 293 4.12 5.79 20.39
C GLY A 293 2.79 6.53 20.28
N CYS A 294 1.85 5.97 19.51
CA CYS A 294 0.52 6.55 19.32
C CYS A 294 -0.54 6.08 20.33
N ALA A 295 -0.22 5.12 21.21
CA ALA A 295 -1.14 4.50 22.17
C ALA A 295 -0.93 4.95 23.62
N GLY A 296 -0.49 6.20 23.84
CA GLY A 296 -0.32 6.77 25.18
C GLY A 296 0.95 6.28 25.90
N GLU A 297 0.95 6.38 27.25
CA GLU A 297 2.11 6.16 28.12
C GLU A 297 2.67 4.73 28.06
N GLU A 298 1.86 3.74 27.65
CA GLU A 298 2.23 2.32 27.58
C GLU A 298 3.26 2.00 26.47
N PHE A 299 3.50 2.92 25.55
CA PHE A 299 4.44 2.77 24.45
C PHE A 299 5.49 3.89 24.48
N THR A 300 6.20 3.97 25.59
CA THR A 300 7.29 4.93 25.80
C THR A 300 8.62 4.24 26.08
N LYS A 301 9.71 4.94 25.75
CA LYS A 301 11.08 4.57 26.10
C LYS A 301 11.81 5.84 26.53
N ALA A 302 12.47 5.83 27.68
CA ALA A 302 13.19 6.99 28.20
C ALA A 302 14.50 6.54 28.82
N ASP A 303 15.61 7.15 28.40
CA ASP A 303 16.96 6.89 28.94
C ASP A 303 17.34 5.42 29.09
N GLU A 304 16.97 4.59 28.11
CA GLU A 304 17.22 3.15 28.16
C GLU A 304 17.79 2.56 26.87
N HIS A 305 18.46 1.42 27.04
CA HIS A 305 18.97 0.62 25.94
C HIS A 305 17.95 -0.43 25.54
N ALA A 306 17.54 -0.42 24.28
CA ALA A 306 16.64 -1.42 23.72
C ALA A 306 16.79 -1.47 22.19
N PRO A 307 16.29 -2.51 21.53
CA PRO A 307 16.20 -2.51 20.08
C PRO A 307 15.12 -1.57 19.58
N LEU A 308 15.40 -0.94 18.45
CA LEU A 308 14.44 -0.24 17.62
C LEU A 308 14.03 -1.15 16.46
N GLN A 309 12.74 -1.34 16.26
CA GLN A 309 12.22 -2.10 15.12
C GLN A 309 12.04 -1.20 13.90
N LEU A 310 12.56 -1.65 12.76
CA LEU A 310 12.38 -1.01 11.47
C LEU A 310 11.43 -1.82 10.58
N SER A 311 10.60 -1.14 9.81
CA SER A 311 9.89 -1.77 8.71
C SER A 311 10.87 -2.17 7.60
N LYS A 312 10.45 -3.04 6.68
CA LYS A 312 11.24 -3.36 5.49
C LYS A 312 11.64 -2.09 4.72
N ARG A 313 10.72 -1.13 4.56
CA ARG A 313 10.96 0.15 3.86
C ARG A 313 11.96 1.03 4.60
N ASP A 314 11.83 1.13 5.91
CA ASP A 314 12.72 1.97 6.72
C ASP A 314 14.11 1.39 6.87
N TYR A 315 14.23 0.06 6.82
CA TYR A 315 15.51 -0.62 6.78
C TYR A 315 16.28 -0.35 5.47
N LYS A 316 15.60 -0.34 4.31
CA LYS A 316 16.26 -0.06 3.01
C LYS A 316 16.98 1.29 2.97
N LYS A 317 16.43 2.31 3.63
CA LYS A 317 17.02 3.65 3.70
C LYS A 317 17.90 3.87 4.94
N TRP A 318 18.16 2.83 5.73
CA TRP A 318 18.94 2.93 6.95
C TRP A 318 20.45 3.03 6.62
N ASP A 319 21.00 4.23 6.60
CA ASP A 319 22.41 4.50 6.33
C ASP A 319 23.20 4.97 7.57
N TYR A 320 22.62 4.81 8.76
CA TYR A 320 23.14 5.33 10.02
C TYR A 320 24.10 4.35 10.71
N LYS A 321 25.19 4.90 11.26
CA LYS A 321 26.28 4.14 11.89
C LYS A 321 26.26 4.28 13.40
N ALA A 322 26.91 3.35 14.09
CA ALA A 322 27.08 3.44 15.54
C ALA A 322 27.68 4.80 15.95
N GLY A 323 27.03 5.46 16.90
CA GLY A 323 27.35 6.82 17.34
C GLY A 323 26.44 7.90 16.77
N ASP A 324 25.77 7.66 15.63
CA ASP A 324 24.83 8.61 15.05
C ASP A 324 23.62 8.81 15.96
N ASN A 325 23.16 10.06 16.09
CA ASN A 325 21.89 10.37 16.72
C ASN A 325 20.85 10.58 15.62
N VAL A 326 19.73 9.88 15.75
CA VAL A 326 18.72 9.75 14.69
C VAL A 326 17.34 10.00 15.28
N VAL A 327 16.53 10.74 14.53
CA VAL A 327 15.10 10.86 14.78
C VAL A 327 14.35 9.96 13.81
N ILE A 328 13.35 9.25 14.31
CA ILE A 328 12.40 8.50 13.51
C ILE A 328 11.00 9.01 13.81
N ILE A 329 10.33 9.47 12.77
CA ILE A 329 8.92 9.84 12.81
C ILE A 329 8.14 8.75 12.07
N GLY A 330 7.63 7.79 12.83
CA GLY A 330 6.91 6.62 12.34
C GLY A 330 5.40 6.80 12.28
N GLY A 331 4.72 5.92 11.55
CA GLY A 331 3.27 5.94 11.38
C GLY A 331 2.75 4.66 10.70
N GLN A 332 1.44 4.60 10.42
CA GLN A 332 0.80 3.41 9.84
C GLN A 332 1.33 3.06 8.44
N SER A 333 1.85 4.03 7.69
CA SER A 333 2.46 3.82 6.35
C SER A 333 3.70 2.91 6.38
N ARG A 334 4.28 2.68 7.56
CA ARG A 334 5.56 1.97 7.74
C ARG A 334 6.69 2.56 6.90
N ASN A 335 6.58 3.83 6.51
CA ASN A 335 7.59 4.60 5.80
C ASN A 335 7.85 5.88 6.60
N SER A 336 8.80 5.80 7.52
CA SER A 336 9.10 6.89 8.46
C SER A 336 9.87 8.03 7.81
N ARG A 337 9.88 9.18 8.44
CA ARG A 337 10.93 10.18 8.19
C ARG A 337 12.08 9.89 9.13
N ILE A 338 13.27 9.70 8.57
CA ILE A 338 14.47 9.36 9.33
C ILE A 338 15.57 10.34 8.95
N PHE A 339 16.22 10.93 9.94
CA PHE A 339 17.30 11.89 9.71
C PHE A 339 18.25 11.97 10.91
N ARG A 340 19.52 12.32 10.63
CA ARG A 340 20.53 12.59 11.66
C ARG A 340 20.24 13.93 12.34
N ILE A 341 20.56 14.01 13.63
CA ILE A 341 20.49 15.23 14.43
C ILE A 341 21.73 15.39 15.31
N GLU A 342 21.97 16.61 15.79
CA GLU A 342 23.09 16.88 16.71
C GLU A 342 22.83 16.31 18.11
N PRO A 343 23.88 15.90 18.86
CA PRO A 343 23.73 15.31 20.19
C PRO A 343 22.94 16.17 21.18
N GLN A 344 23.10 17.50 21.12
CA GLN A 344 22.37 18.43 21.98
C GLN A 344 20.87 18.47 21.63
N GLN A 345 20.55 18.44 20.33
CA GLN A 345 19.17 18.35 19.87
C GLN A 345 18.53 17.02 20.29
N ALA A 346 19.30 15.92 20.26
CA ALA A 346 18.82 14.61 20.66
C ALA A 346 18.41 14.56 22.14
N ALA A 347 19.22 15.19 23.00
CA ALA A 347 18.88 15.34 24.42
C ALA A 347 17.60 16.16 24.60
N VAL A 348 17.50 17.34 23.97
CA VAL A 348 16.33 18.23 24.09
C VAL A 348 15.05 17.54 23.61
N VAL A 349 15.05 16.95 22.42
CA VAL A 349 13.86 16.28 21.87
C VAL A 349 13.50 15.03 22.69
N GLY A 350 14.50 14.28 23.18
CA GLY A 350 14.27 13.16 24.07
C GLY A 350 13.52 13.56 25.34
N HIS A 351 13.99 14.61 26.03
CA HIS A 351 13.33 15.13 27.24
C HIS A 351 11.91 15.60 26.95
N THR A 352 11.69 16.32 25.85
CA THR A 352 10.35 16.77 25.43
C THR A 352 9.35 15.62 25.22
N LEU A 353 9.83 14.41 24.88
CA LEU A 353 8.98 13.24 24.67
C LEU A 353 8.61 12.50 25.97
N THR A 354 9.32 12.76 27.08
CA THR A 354 9.26 11.90 28.28
C THR A 354 9.13 12.65 29.61
N ASP A 355 9.21 13.99 29.62
CA ASP A 355 9.02 14.84 30.82
C ASP A 355 7.55 14.90 31.29
N ASP A 356 7.28 15.60 32.40
CA ASP A 356 5.98 15.69 33.11
C ASP A 356 4.78 16.19 32.25
N ASP A 357 5.03 16.77 31.07
CA ASP A 357 4.02 17.09 30.04
C ASP A 357 4.49 16.56 28.67
N PRO A 358 4.46 15.24 28.45
CA PRO A 358 5.12 14.59 27.32
C PRO A 358 4.32 14.83 26.03
N GLY A 359 4.93 15.56 25.09
CA GLY A 359 4.23 16.05 23.90
C GLY A 359 4.94 15.73 22.60
N ARG A 360 4.48 14.69 21.87
CA ARG A 360 4.89 14.44 20.48
C ARG A 360 4.84 15.69 19.61
N GLN A 361 3.81 16.53 19.78
CA GLN A 361 3.68 17.77 19.01
C GLN A 361 4.79 18.77 19.35
N ALA A 362 5.12 18.96 20.63
CA ALA A 362 6.19 19.86 21.05
C ALA A 362 7.56 19.40 20.51
N ALA A 363 7.81 18.09 20.50
CA ALA A 363 9.01 17.51 19.89
C ALA A 363 9.08 17.79 18.37
N LEU A 364 7.95 17.63 17.66
CA LEU A 364 7.86 17.93 16.22
C LEU A 364 8.02 19.43 15.93
N ASP A 365 7.40 20.29 16.73
CA ASP A 365 7.51 21.75 16.59
C ASP A 365 8.95 22.22 16.79
N TYR A 366 9.65 21.65 17.79
CA TYR A 366 11.07 21.92 17.99
C TYR A 366 11.90 21.49 16.77
N LEU A 367 11.72 20.26 16.28
CA LEU A 367 12.44 19.77 15.09
C LEU A 367 12.17 20.62 13.85
N GLN A 368 10.92 21.04 13.65
CA GLN A 368 10.55 21.95 12.57
C GLN A 368 11.24 23.31 12.72
N SER A 369 11.32 23.86 13.93
CA SER A 369 12.01 25.12 14.21
C SER A 369 13.52 25.05 13.92
N GLN A 370 14.10 23.86 14.01
CA GLN A 370 15.51 23.60 13.67
C GLN A 370 15.72 23.35 12.16
N GLY A 371 14.65 23.41 11.35
CA GLY A 371 14.71 23.26 9.90
C GLY A 371 14.57 21.82 9.38
N TYR A 372 14.21 20.85 10.24
CA TYR A 372 13.97 19.48 9.81
C TYR A 372 12.58 19.32 9.18
N ASP A 373 12.49 18.50 8.14
CA ASP A 373 11.22 18.18 7.50
C ASP A 373 10.44 17.10 8.28
N VAL A 374 9.63 17.57 9.22
CA VAL A 374 8.73 16.74 10.04
C VAL A 374 7.46 16.32 9.30
N GLY A 375 7.25 16.79 8.06
CA GLY A 375 6.08 16.54 7.21
C GLY A 375 4.84 17.34 7.61
N LYS A 376 3.83 17.39 6.73
CA LYS A 376 2.52 18.00 7.06
C LYS A 376 1.90 17.22 8.22
N ALA A 377 1.65 17.89 9.34
CA ALA A 377 1.04 17.29 10.52
C ALA A 377 -0.37 16.77 10.17
N GLY A 378 -0.64 15.49 10.44
CA GLY A 378 -2.01 15.07 10.71
C GLY A 378 -2.43 15.79 11.98
N THR A 379 -3.57 16.49 11.94
CA THR A 379 -4.00 17.46 12.93
C THR A 379 -3.94 16.92 14.35
N SER A 380 -2.93 17.35 15.11
CA SER A 380 -2.97 17.33 16.57
C SER A 380 -4.07 18.28 17.01
N GLY A 381 -5.04 17.80 17.79
CA GLY A 381 -6.12 18.64 18.31
C GLY A 381 -5.55 19.83 19.06
N ASN A 382 -5.80 21.04 18.57
CA ASN A 382 -5.47 22.27 19.27
C ASN A 382 -6.36 22.39 20.51
N THR A 383 -5.80 22.11 21.69
CA THR A 383 -6.37 22.58 22.95
C THR A 383 -5.88 24.01 23.17
N SER A 384 -6.49 24.98 22.47
CA SER A 384 -6.32 26.38 22.82
C SER A 384 -7.17 26.69 24.05
N THR A 385 -6.50 26.81 25.18
CA THR A 385 -6.99 27.45 26.41
C THR A 385 -7.61 28.81 26.10
N SER A 386 -8.93 28.93 26.24
CA SER A 386 -9.59 30.19 26.58
C SER A 386 -10.27 30.03 27.93
N LYS A 387 -9.88 30.87 28.89
CA LYS A 387 -10.46 30.93 30.22
C LYS A 387 -11.75 31.76 30.20
N THR A 388 -12.75 31.26 30.94
CA THR A 388 -13.90 31.93 31.59
C THR A 388 -14.99 32.52 30.68
N THR A 389 -16.28 32.26 30.88
CA THR A 389 -17.08 32.26 32.12
C THR A 389 -18.24 31.22 32.09
N GLY A 390 -18.66 30.77 33.26
CA GLY A 390 -19.49 29.58 33.43
C GLY A 390 -21.02 29.74 33.36
N SER A 391 -21.67 28.58 33.37
CA SER A 391 -22.90 28.30 34.14
C SER A 391 -23.03 26.78 34.27
N GLU A 392 -23.13 26.29 35.51
CA GLU A 392 -23.57 24.94 35.84
C GLU A 392 -24.98 24.70 35.29
N ILE A 393 -25.25 23.54 34.65
CA ILE A 393 -26.46 22.68 34.80
C ILE A 393 -26.16 21.28 34.23
N GLY A 394 -26.30 20.23 35.08
CA GLY A 394 -27.00 18.98 34.72
C GLY A 394 -26.23 17.80 34.11
N HIS A 395 -26.13 16.72 34.89
CA HIS A 395 -25.68 15.38 34.50
C HIS A 395 -26.48 14.73 33.35
N ASN A 396 -25.78 13.81 32.66
CA ASN A 396 -26.19 12.80 31.68
C ASN A 396 -26.02 13.20 30.21
N SER A 397 -24.92 12.78 29.59
CA SER A 397 -24.83 12.72 28.12
C SER A 397 -23.89 11.63 27.64
N ALA A 398 -24.38 10.89 26.65
CA ALA A 398 -23.68 9.89 25.87
C ALA A 398 -22.41 10.48 25.23
N LEU A 399 -21.36 9.64 25.18
CA LEU A 399 -20.12 9.91 24.44
C LEU A 399 -20.45 10.21 22.97
N SER A 400 -20.49 11.50 22.64
CA SER A 400 -20.47 12.00 21.26
C SER A 400 -19.01 11.97 20.80
N MET A 401 -18.68 10.99 19.95
CA MET A 401 -17.33 10.76 19.45
C MET A 401 -17.14 11.47 18.11
N ARG A 402 -16.57 12.68 18.14
CA ARG A 402 -16.13 13.39 16.92
C ARG A 402 -14.61 13.35 16.79
N GLY A 403 -14.11 12.66 15.76
CA GLY A 403 -12.70 12.63 15.40
C GLY A 403 -12.41 11.97 14.04
N SER A 404 -12.04 12.80 13.04
CA SER A 404 -11.57 12.49 11.68
C SER A 404 -12.54 11.72 10.75
N GLN A 405 -13.11 12.43 9.77
CA GLN A 405 -14.03 11.88 8.76
C GLN A 405 -13.31 10.98 7.75
N THR A 406 -13.04 9.73 8.12
CA THR A 406 -13.01 8.65 7.12
C THR A 406 -14.44 8.40 6.63
N GLU A 407 -14.66 8.02 5.37
CA GLU A 407 -15.99 7.72 4.83
C GLU A 407 -16.79 6.77 5.76
N VAL A 408 -16.12 5.76 6.34
CA VAL A 408 -16.72 4.82 7.30
C VAL A 408 -17.05 5.45 8.67
N ALA A 409 -16.26 6.44 9.12
CA ALA A 409 -16.60 7.23 10.31
C ALA A 409 -17.79 8.15 10.06
N ALA A 410 -17.92 8.69 8.84
CA ALA A 410 -19.09 9.46 8.44
C ALA A 410 -20.34 8.56 8.37
N LEU A 411 -20.22 7.32 7.90
CA LEU A 411 -21.33 6.34 7.94
C LEU A 411 -21.70 5.95 9.38
N GLN A 412 -20.71 5.79 10.26
CA GLN A 412 -20.95 5.56 11.69
C GLN A 412 -21.66 6.77 12.35
N GLU A 413 -21.19 7.99 12.10
CA GLU A 413 -21.79 9.23 12.60
C GLU A 413 -23.21 9.43 12.01
N GLN A 414 -23.42 9.07 10.74
CA GLN A 414 -24.73 9.09 10.09
C GLN A 414 -25.72 8.11 10.75
N ALA A 415 -25.28 6.90 11.09
CA ALA A 415 -26.10 5.95 11.84
C ALA A 415 -26.38 6.43 13.27
N GLU A 416 -25.41 7.05 13.94
CA GLU A 416 -25.56 7.58 15.30
C GLU A 416 -26.46 8.83 15.38
N GLN A 417 -26.50 9.64 14.32
CA GLN A 417 -27.34 10.84 14.21
C GLN A 417 -28.70 10.58 13.55
N GLY A 418 -28.83 9.45 12.84
CA GLY A 418 -30.02 9.04 12.09
C GLY A 418 -30.50 7.64 12.49
N ASP A 419 -31.00 6.88 11.50
CA ASP A 419 -31.36 5.48 11.67
C ASP A 419 -30.32 4.62 10.92
N ILE A 420 -29.84 3.54 11.53
CA ILE A 420 -28.93 2.58 10.90
C ILE A 420 -29.56 1.96 9.64
N GLU A 421 -30.88 1.94 9.51
CA GLU A 421 -31.58 1.50 8.29
C GLU A 421 -31.38 2.42 7.09
N THR A 422 -30.84 3.63 7.29
CA THR A 422 -30.42 4.51 6.18
C THR A 422 -29.12 4.04 5.51
N LEU A 423 -28.37 3.13 6.16
CA LEU A 423 -27.18 2.51 5.59
C LEU A 423 -27.54 1.25 4.80
N SER A 424 -26.96 1.11 3.61
CA SER A 424 -26.98 -0.14 2.84
C SER A 424 -26.26 -1.26 3.58
N HIS A 425 -26.49 -2.50 3.15
CA HIS A 425 -25.83 -3.68 3.73
C HIS A 425 -24.30 -3.54 3.72
N MET A 426 -23.71 -3.05 2.63
CA MET A 426 -22.27 -2.89 2.51
C MET A 426 -21.72 -1.76 3.38
N GLU A 427 -22.50 -0.71 3.63
CA GLU A 427 -22.11 0.37 4.55
C GLU A 427 -22.17 -0.10 6.01
N LYS A 428 -23.22 -0.84 6.38
CA LYS A 428 -23.30 -1.52 7.69
C LYS A 428 -22.12 -2.48 7.88
N TRP A 429 -21.75 -3.24 6.86
CA TRP A 429 -20.59 -4.13 6.88
C TRP A 429 -19.27 -3.38 7.08
N ARG A 430 -19.06 -2.25 6.40
CA ARG A 430 -17.86 -1.40 6.59
C ARG A 430 -17.78 -0.86 8.02
N VAL A 431 -18.91 -0.42 8.58
CA VAL A 431 -18.99 0.03 9.98
C VAL A 431 -18.68 -1.13 10.94
N ALA A 432 -19.17 -2.34 10.67
CA ALA A 432 -18.84 -3.54 11.44
C ALA A 432 -17.34 -3.88 11.39
N CYS A 433 -16.71 -3.87 10.21
CA CYS A 433 -15.26 -4.04 10.07
C CYS A 433 -14.47 -3.01 10.91
N ARG A 434 -14.92 -1.76 10.91
CA ARG A 434 -14.30 -0.69 11.72
C ARG A 434 -14.45 -0.94 13.22
N LEU A 435 -15.64 -1.29 13.68
CA LEU A 435 -15.94 -1.47 15.09
C LEU A 435 -15.32 -2.75 15.66
N LEU A 436 -15.29 -3.84 14.89
CA LEU A 436 -14.70 -5.11 15.31
C LEU A 436 -13.21 -4.98 15.64
N LYS A 437 -12.47 -4.07 15.01
CA LYS A 437 -11.05 -3.81 15.36
C LYS A 437 -10.84 -3.46 16.85
N TRP A 438 -11.87 -2.91 17.50
CA TRP A 438 -11.88 -2.55 18.92
C TRP A 438 -12.39 -3.68 19.83
N GLY A 439 -12.81 -4.81 19.27
CA GLY A 439 -13.28 -6.00 19.97
C GLY A 439 -14.73 -6.38 19.63
N TRP A 440 -15.08 -7.62 19.94
CA TRP A 440 -16.44 -8.15 19.73
C TRP A 440 -17.48 -7.37 20.52
N GLU A 441 -17.28 -7.23 21.83
CA GLU A 441 -18.28 -6.66 22.74
C GLU A 441 -18.62 -5.18 22.43
N PRO A 442 -17.64 -4.29 22.17
CA PRO A 442 -17.94 -2.91 21.79
C PRO A 442 -18.70 -2.80 20.47
N ALA A 443 -18.35 -3.62 19.48
CA ALA A 443 -19.07 -3.66 18.21
C ALA A 443 -20.50 -4.19 18.39
N TRP A 444 -20.67 -5.23 19.20
CA TRP A 444 -21.94 -5.86 19.50
C TRP A 444 -22.92 -4.90 20.17
N GLU A 445 -22.50 -4.25 21.26
CA GLU A 445 -23.35 -3.31 21.99
C GLU A 445 -23.65 -2.05 21.18
N TRP A 446 -22.73 -1.64 20.29
CA TRP A 446 -23.02 -0.54 19.36
C TRP A 446 -24.14 -0.92 18.38
N PHE A 447 -24.04 -2.06 17.69
CA PHE A 447 -25.07 -2.48 16.73
C PHE A 447 -26.42 -2.76 17.40
N LYS A 448 -26.41 -3.34 18.59
CA LYS A 448 -27.61 -3.54 19.42
C LYS A 448 -28.27 -2.22 19.80
N LYS A 449 -27.46 -1.20 20.14
CA LYS A 449 -27.96 0.15 20.43
C LYS A 449 -28.55 0.81 19.19
N GLN A 450 -27.92 0.68 18.02
CA GLN A 450 -28.39 1.33 16.79
C GLN A 450 -29.64 0.67 16.20
N PHE A 451 -29.70 -0.66 16.18
CA PHE A 451 -30.89 -1.38 15.69
C PHE A 451 -32.03 -1.44 16.71
N GLY A 452 -31.75 -1.23 18.00
CA GLY A 452 -32.76 -1.20 19.06
C GLY A 452 -33.67 -2.43 19.05
N ALA A 453 -34.98 -2.21 18.93
CA ALA A 453 -35.97 -3.30 18.89
C ALA A 453 -35.88 -4.19 17.64
N ASN A 454 -35.22 -3.72 16.57
CA ASN A 454 -35.00 -4.46 15.33
C ASN A 454 -33.67 -5.24 15.33
N PHE A 455 -32.92 -5.19 16.43
CA PHE A 455 -31.66 -5.92 16.54
C PHE A 455 -31.90 -7.43 16.45
N LYS A 456 -31.26 -8.08 15.49
CA LYS A 456 -31.30 -9.53 15.28
C LYS A 456 -29.92 -10.11 15.66
N PRO A 457 -29.78 -10.67 16.87
CA PRO A 457 -28.50 -11.19 17.37
C PRO A 457 -27.88 -12.23 16.44
N GLU A 458 -28.68 -13.15 15.92
CA GLU A 458 -28.23 -14.28 15.11
C GLU A 458 -27.63 -13.79 13.79
N ILE A 459 -28.33 -12.88 13.10
CA ILE A 459 -27.85 -12.29 11.85
C ILE A 459 -26.60 -11.45 12.09
N THR A 460 -26.58 -10.61 13.12
CA THR A 460 -25.43 -9.74 13.41
C THR A 460 -24.18 -10.57 13.74
N ARG A 461 -24.37 -11.67 14.47
CA ARG A 461 -23.31 -12.62 14.79
C ARG A 461 -22.75 -13.28 13.54
N GLU A 462 -23.60 -13.81 12.66
CA GLU A 462 -23.17 -14.42 11.39
C GLU A 462 -22.36 -13.43 10.53
N GLN A 463 -22.79 -12.16 10.47
CA GLN A 463 -22.06 -11.14 9.74
C GLN A 463 -20.69 -10.83 10.37
N PHE A 464 -20.60 -10.76 11.70
CA PHE A 464 -19.32 -10.55 12.40
C PHE A 464 -18.37 -11.73 12.23
N GLU A 465 -18.87 -12.96 12.37
CA GLU A 465 -18.09 -14.18 12.12
C GLU A 465 -17.62 -14.24 10.66
N SER A 466 -18.47 -13.84 9.70
CA SER A 466 -18.09 -13.77 8.29
C SER A 466 -17.02 -12.71 8.02
N ILE A 467 -17.07 -11.54 8.68
CA ILE A 467 -15.98 -10.53 8.62
C ILE A 467 -14.66 -11.11 9.14
N ILE A 468 -14.69 -11.76 10.30
CA ILE A 468 -13.49 -12.36 10.92
C ILE A 468 -12.93 -13.48 10.05
N GLN A 469 -13.77 -14.32 9.46
CA GLN A 469 -13.35 -15.40 8.55
C GLN A 469 -12.79 -14.87 7.22
N THR A 470 -13.31 -13.73 6.72
CA THR A 470 -12.84 -13.14 5.46
C THR A 470 -11.48 -12.46 5.61
N PHE A 471 -11.19 -11.92 6.80
CA PHE A 471 -9.94 -11.22 7.10
C PHE A 471 -9.31 -11.73 8.42
N PRO A 472 -8.89 -13.01 8.49
CA PRO A 472 -8.46 -13.63 9.74
C PRO A 472 -7.23 -12.96 10.36
N GLU A 473 -6.36 -12.36 9.55
CA GLU A 473 -5.15 -11.65 9.99
C GLU A 473 -5.45 -10.27 10.61
N ASP A 474 -6.58 -9.64 10.28
CA ASP A 474 -6.98 -8.33 10.80
C ASP A 474 -7.75 -8.41 12.13
N TYR A 475 -8.18 -9.63 12.51
CA TYR A 475 -9.09 -9.88 13.63
C TYR A 475 -8.65 -11.08 14.50
N ASP A 476 -7.40 -11.52 14.39
CA ASP A 476 -6.84 -12.66 15.16
C ASP A 476 -6.86 -12.44 16.69
N HIS A 477 -6.89 -11.17 17.12
CA HIS A 477 -7.03 -10.75 18.50
C HIS A 477 -8.47 -10.82 19.04
N ILE A 478 -9.48 -11.03 18.18
CA ILE A 478 -10.89 -11.06 18.58
C ILE A 478 -11.27 -12.46 19.07
N LYS A 479 -11.66 -12.55 20.35
CA LYS A 479 -12.27 -13.76 20.91
C LYS A 479 -13.77 -13.76 20.64
N VAL A 480 -14.23 -14.63 19.74
CA VAL A 480 -15.64 -14.85 19.46
C VAL A 480 -16.30 -15.53 20.68
N PRO A 481 -17.32 -14.93 21.33
CA PRO A 481 -17.98 -15.55 22.48
C PRO A 481 -18.71 -16.84 22.07
N PRO A 482 -18.79 -17.89 22.90
CA PRO A 482 -19.57 -19.09 22.58
C PRO A 482 -21.06 -18.76 22.36
N GLN A 483 -21.73 -19.51 21.47
CA GLN A 483 -23.19 -19.39 21.27
C GLN A 483 -23.91 -19.69 22.60
N GLN A 484 -24.81 -18.79 23.01
CA GLN A 484 -25.75 -19.00 24.12
C GLN A 484 -27.08 -19.51 23.61
#